data_AF-A0A2P8MH77-F1
#
_entry.id   AF-A0A2P8MH77-F1
#
_cell.length_a   1.000
_cell.length_b   1.000
_cell.length_c   1.000
_cell.angle_alpha   90.00
_cell.angle_beta   90.00
_cell.angle_gamma   90.00
#
_symmetry.space_group_name_H-M   'P 1'
#
loop_
_entity.id
_entity.type
_entity.pdbx_description
1 polymer ?
#
loop_
_entity_poly.entity_id
_entity_poly.type
_entity_poly.pdbx_seq_one_letter_code
_entity_poly.pdbx_strand_id
1 'polypeptide(L)' 'MVNVKLLLKHIENLRDNLYNEINGKNAKLTDKLVLRNSCALNKEINEYYRLVDKIRKRYSKVK' A
#
# COMPACT_ATOMS: atom_id res chain seq x y z
N MET A 1 0.81 -18.03 -4.52
CA MET A 1 1.19 -17.26 -3.31
C MET A 1 1.43 -15.82 -3.76
N VAL A 2 0.69 -14.84 -3.24
CA VAL A 2 0.99 -13.42 -3.53
C VAL A 2 2.41 -13.15 -3.05
N ASN A 3 3.27 -12.70 -3.96
CA ASN A 3 4.67 -12.43 -3.65
C ASN A 3 4.74 -11.09 -2.90
N VAL A 4 5.11 -11.13 -1.62
CA VAL A 4 5.25 -9.95 -0.76
C VAL A 4 6.13 -8.87 -1.41
N LYS A 5 7.15 -9.25 -2.19
CA LYS A 5 7.99 -8.31 -2.94
C LYS A 5 7.23 -7.59 -4.06
N LEU A 6 6.33 -8.29 -4.77
CA LEU A 6 5.50 -7.67 -5.82
C LEU A 6 4.51 -6.69 -5.20
N LEU A 7 3.92 -7.04 -4.06
CA LEU A 7 3.02 -6.15 -3.33
C LEU A 7 3.74 -4.88 -2.83
N LEU A 8 4.96 -5.01 -2.29
CA LEU A 8 5.78 -3.86 -1.91
C LEU A 8 6.05 -2.93 -3.10
N LYS A 9 6.46 -3.48 -4.25
CA LYS A 9 6.69 -2.68 -5.47
C LYS A 9 5.40 -1.97 -5.93
N HIS A 10 4.25 -2.63 -5.80
CA HIS A 10 2.96 -2.01 -6.14
C HIS A 10 2.61 -0.86 -5.19
N ILE A 11 2.83 -1.02 -3.88
CA ILE A 11 2.66 0.03 -2.87
C ILE A 11 3.56 1.23 -3.17
N GLU A 12 4.84 1.00 -3.49
CA GLU A 12 5.79 2.06 -3.86
C GLU A 12 5.30 2.84 -5.09
N ASN A 13 4.89 2.16 -6.15
CA ASN A 13 4.34 2.80 -7.34
C ASN A 13 3.09 3.64 -7.04
N LEU A 14 2.17 3.13 -6.21
CA LEU A 14 0.96 3.86 -5.82
C LEU A 14 1.28 5.10 -4.99
N ARG A 15 2.25 5.01 -4.09
CA ARG A 15 2.74 6.15 -3.30
C ARG A 15 3.33 7.22 -4.21
N ASP A 16 4.21 6.83 -5.11
CA ASP A 16 4.89 7.77 -6.00
C ASP A 16 3.88 8.47 -6.94
N ASN A 17 2.88 7.73 -7.45
CA ASN A 17 1.78 8.30 -8.22
C ASN A 17 0.96 9.31 -7.40
N LEU A 18 0.61 8.99 -6.15
CA LEU A 18 -0.13 9.88 -5.27
C LEU A 18 0.64 11.18 -4.99
N TYR A 19 1.95 11.08 -4.72
CA TYR A 19 2.81 12.25 -4.52
C TYR A 19 2.94 13.09 -5.79
N ASN A 20 3.04 12.47 -6.96
CA ASN A 20 3.05 13.19 -8.22
C ASN A 20 1.72 13.91 -8.48
N GLU A 21 0.59 13.33 -8.09
CA GLU A 21 -0.70 14.01 -8.19
C GLU A 21 -0.81 15.21 -7.24
N ILE A 22 -0.40 15.04 -5.98
CA ILE A 22 -0.47 16.12 -4.98
C ILE A 22 0.51 17.25 -5.34
N ASN A 23 1.78 16.91 -5.55
CA ASN A 23 2.85 17.90 -5.75
C ASN A 23 2.92 18.41 -7.19
N GLY A 24 2.69 17.55 -8.18
CA GLY A 24 2.83 17.89 -9.59
C GLY A 24 1.63 18.63 -10.16
N LYS A 25 0.43 18.43 -9.59
CA LYS A 25 -0.81 19.09 -10.06
C LYS A 25 -1.36 20.12 -9.06
N ASN A 26 -0.65 20.41 -7.96
CA ASN A 26 -1.14 21.21 -6.84
C ASN A 26 -2.54 20.75 -6.36
N ALA A 27 -2.78 19.44 -6.40
CA ALA A 27 -4.06 18.87 -5.99
C ALA A 27 -4.23 19.03 -4.48
N LYS A 28 -5.43 19.39 -4.03
CA LYS A 28 -5.75 19.45 -2.61
C LYS A 28 -5.91 18.04 -2.07
N LEU A 29 -5.59 17.84 -0.79
CA LEU A 29 -5.81 16.55 -0.11
C LEU A 29 -7.28 16.11 -0.11
N THR A 30 -8.20 17.07 -0.27
CA THR A 30 -9.65 16.83 -0.37
C THR A 30 -10.10 16.44 -1.77
N ASP A 31 -9.23 16.47 -2.78
CA ASP A 31 -9.62 16.14 -4.14
C ASP A 31 -10.03 14.68 -4.24
N LYS A 32 -11.16 14.43 -4.92
CA LYS A 32 -11.75 13.10 -5.05
C LYS A 32 -10.75 12.05 -5.58
N LEU A 33 -9.88 12.46 -6.51
CA LEU A 33 -8.85 11.60 -7.08
C LEU A 33 -7.78 11.24 -6.03
N VAL A 34 -7.26 12.26 -5.33
CA VAL A 34 -6.28 12.09 -4.24
C VAL A 34 -6.84 11.19 -3.14
N LEU A 35 -8.11 11.38 -2.75
CA LEU A 35 -8.78 10.52 -1.77
C LEU A 35 -8.92 9.07 -2.26
N ARG A 36 -9.31 8.88 -3.52
CA ARG A 36 -9.46 7.55 -4.12
C ARG A 36 -8.12 6.81 -4.18
N ASN A 37 -7.06 7.50 -4.59
CA ASN A 37 -5.72 6.92 -4.70
C ASN A 37 -5.12 6.65 -3.32
N SER A 38 -5.34 7.53 -2.35
CA SER A 38 -4.99 7.31 -0.94
C SER A 38 -5.68 6.07 -0.37
N CYS A 39 -6.97 5.88 -0.68
CA CYS A 39 -7.74 4.71 -0.26
C CYS A 39 -7.20 3.41 -0.90
N ALA A 40 -6.84 3.44 -2.19
CA ALA A 40 -6.23 2.31 -2.87
C ALA A 40 -4.88 1.93 -2.24
N LEU A 41 -3.99 2.91 -2.03
CA LEU A 41 -2.70 2.71 -1.35
C LEU A 41 -2.89 2.09 0.04
N ASN A 42 -3.83 2.61 0.83
CA ASN A 42 -4.11 2.09 2.17
C ASN A 42 -4.61 0.63 2.16
N LYS A 43 -5.40 0.24 1.15
CA LYS A 43 -5.83 -1.17 1.01
C LYS A 43 -4.65 -2.11 0.77
N GLU A 44 -3.73 -1.74 -0.11
CA GLU A 44 -2.55 -2.55 -0.42
C GLU A 44 -1.62 -2.66 0.80
N ILE A 45 -1.41 -1.56 1.54
CA ILE A 45 -0.63 -1.56 2.79
C ILE A 45 -1.24 -2.49 3.84
N ASN A 46 -2.57 -2.44 4.00
CA ASN A 46 -3.27 -3.33 4.93
C ASN A 46 -3.11 -4.80 4.54
N GLU A 47 -3.16 -5.12 3.24
CA GLU A 47 -2.93 -6.47 2.75
C GLU A 47 -1.49 -6.93 3.01
N TYR A 48 -0.51 -6.03 2.85
CA TYR A 48 0.89 -6.31 3.19
C TYR A 48 1.03 -6.70 4.67
N TYR A 49 0.45 -5.92 5.58
CA TYR A 49 0.49 -6.23 7.01
C TYR A 49 -0.21 -7.56 7.35
N ARG A 50 -1.34 -7.87 6.71
CA ARG A 50 -2.02 -9.18 6.88
C ARG A 50 -1.14 -10.35 6.45
N LEU A 51 -0.46 -10.23 5.32
CA LEU A 51 0.45 -11.27 4.82
C LEU A 51 1.65 -11.45 5.75
N VAL A 52 2.27 -10.35 6.21
CA VAL A 52 3.39 -10.39 7.16
C VAL A 52 2.96 -11.02 8.48
N ASP A 53 1.79 -10.66 9.03
CA ASP A 53 1.29 -11.25 10.27
C ASP A 53 1.00 -12.76 10.11
N LYS A 54 0.44 -13.18 8.97
CA LYS A 54 0.22 -14.59 8.64
C LYS A 54 1.54 -15.37 8.58
N ILE A 55 2.58 -14.78 8.00
CA ILE A 55 3.92 -15.36 7.95
C ILE A 55 4.50 -15.46 9.37
N ARG A 56 4.48 -14.36 10.14
CA ARG A 56 4.95 -14.32 11.53
C ARG A 56 4.32 -15.40 12.40
N LYS A 57 2.97 -15.51 12.35
CA LYS A 57 2.21 -16.52 13.10
C LYS A 57 2.58 -17.96 12.76
N ARG A 58 2.97 -18.24 11.51
CA ARG A 58 3.47 -19.58 11.13
C ARG A 58 4.78 -19.89 11.83
N TYR A 59 5.74 -18.98 11.82
CA TYR A 59 7.03 -19.17 12.51
C TYR A 59 6.89 -19.26 14.03
N SER A 60 5.94 -18.55 14.63
CA SER A 60 5.70 -18.64 16.09
C SER A 60 5.11 -19.97 16.55
N LYS A 61 4.44 -20.73 15.68
CA LYS A 61 3.83 -22.04 16.01
C LYS A 61 4.79 -23.23 15.86
N VAL A 62 5.99 -23.02 15.32
CA VAL A 62 7.00 -24.06 15.09
C VAL A 62 8.00 -24.13 16.26
N LYS A 63 7.72 -23.43 17.37
CA LYS A 63 8.43 -23.53 18.66
C LYS A 63 7.60 -24.34 19.64
#